data_AF-A0A662I059-F1
#
_entry.id   AF-A0A662I059-F1
#
_cell.length_a   1.000
_cell.length_b   1.000
_cell.length_c   1.000
_cell.angle_alpha   90.00
_cell.angle_beta   90.00
_cell.angle_gamma   90.00
#
_symmetry.space_group_name_H-M   'P 1'
#
loop_
_entity.id
_entity.type
_entity.pdbx_description
1 polymer ?
#
loop_
_entity_poly.entity_id
_entity_poly.type
_entity_poly.pdbx_seq_one_letter_code
_entity_poly.pdbx_strand_id
1 'polypeptide(L)'
;MSAKPKRYFLSTKESRKLVDSLLKKYPELAPLFPKRKESLQAVEYTTGKGPERVLLLGGKPVLVQKATGEVIPFIGAVRTEGLRLKTVVVDSGAV
;
A
#
# COMPACT_ATOMS: atom_id res chain seq x y z
N MET A 1 13.40 12.03 18.93
CA MET A 1 13.35 12.91 17.75
C MET A 1 12.42 12.27 16.73
N SER A 2 11.31 12.94 16.36
CA SER A 2 10.42 12.43 15.30
C SER A 2 11.14 12.57 13.96
N ALA A 3 11.54 11.45 13.36
CA ALA A 3 12.18 11.45 12.05
C ALA A 3 11.16 11.94 11.02
N LYS A 4 11.50 12.99 10.25
CA LYS A 4 10.62 13.50 9.19
C LYS A 4 10.36 12.39 8.18
N PRO A 5 9.12 12.21 7.69
CA PRO A 5 8.82 11.21 6.68
C PRO A 5 9.62 11.47 5.41
N LYS A 6 10.23 10.42 4.85
CA LYS A 6 11.07 10.49 3.65
C LYS A 6 10.30 9.98 2.45
N ARG A 7 10.12 10.83 1.44
CA ARG A 7 9.51 10.45 0.15
C ARG A 7 10.59 10.13 -0.88
N TYR A 8 10.46 9.01 -1.58
CA TYR A 8 11.36 8.62 -2.66
C TYR A 8 10.63 7.81 -3.74
N PHE A 9 11.19 7.82 -4.95
CA PHE A 9 10.75 6.94 -6.03
C PHE A 9 11.43 5.59 -5.90
N LEU A 10 10.66 4.52 -6.07
CA LEU A 10 11.24 3.20 -6.29
C LEU A 10 11.72 3.11 -7.73
N SER A 11 12.86 2.47 -7.95
CA SER A 11 13.29 2.16 -9.31
C SER A 11 12.25 1.27 -9.99
N THR A 12 12.18 1.32 -11.32
CA THR A 12 11.24 0.47 -12.08
C THR A 12 11.40 -1.02 -11.75
N LYS A 13 12.63 -1.46 -11.49
CA LYS A 13 12.96 -2.85 -11.12
C LYS A 13 12.46 -3.19 -9.71
N GLU A 14 12.70 -2.31 -8.74
CA GLU A 14 12.22 -2.51 -7.36
C GLU A 14 10.69 -2.48 -7.29
N SER A 15 10.07 -1.50 -7.93
CA SER A 15 8.62 -1.38 -8.01
C SER A 15 8.00 -2.65 -8.59
N ARG A 16 8.55 -3.16 -9.71
CA ARG A 16 8.07 -4.41 -10.31
C ARG A 16 8.23 -5.60 -9.38
N LYS A 17 9.42 -5.80 -8.81
CA LYS A 17 9.66 -6.91 -7.85
C LYS A 17 8.72 -6.86 -6.65
N LEU A 18 8.47 -5.66 -6.12
CA LEU A 18 7.59 -5.47 -4.97
C LEU A 18 6.14 -5.79 -5.34
N VAL A 19 5.64 -5.28 -6.46
CA VAL A 19 4.29 -5.58 -6.95
C VAL A 19 4.14 -7.08 -7.25
N ASP A 20 5.09 -7.71 -7.94
CA ASP A 20 5.04 -9.14 -8.26
C ASP A 20 5.01 -10.01 -6.98
N SER A 21 5.83 -9.65 -5.98
CA SER A 21 5.85 -10.34 -4.68
C SER A 21 4.52 -10.18 -3.93
N LEU A 22 3.96 -8.96 -3.94
CA LEU A 22 2.67 -8.69 -3.31
C LEU A 22 1.54 -9.47 -3.98
N LEU A 23 1.47 -9.47 -5.31
CA LEU A 23 0.41 -10.16 -6.04
C LEU A 23 0.55 -11.69 -5.96
N LYS A 24 1.77 -12.21 -5.76
CA LYS A 24 1.97 -13.63 -5.47
C LYS A 24 1.40 -14.02 -4.10
N LYS A 25 1.48 -13.13 -3.11
CA LYS A 25 1.00 -13.36 -1.74
C LYS A 25 -0.48 -13.01 -1.56
N TYR A 26 -0.94 -11.96 -2.23
CA TYR A 26 -2.27 -11.37 -2.15
C TYR A 26 -2.80 -11.05 -3.56
N PRO A 27 -3.26 -12.06 -4.33
CA PRO A 27 -3.75 -11.88 -5.69
C PRO A 27 -4.93 -10.91 -5.79
N GLU A 28 -5.72 -10.77 -4.73
CA GLU A 28 -6.86 -9.86 -4.62
C GLU A 28 -6.47 -8.39 -4.78
N LEU A 29 -5.20 -8.03 -4.56
CA LEU A 29 -4.70 -6.67 -4.73
C LEU A 29 -4.43 -6.28 -6.19
N ALA A 30 -4.56 -7.21 -7.14
CA ALA A 30 -4.29 -6.96 -8.56
C ALA A 30 -4.95 -5.71 -9.15
N PRO A 31 -6.22 -5.37 -8.81
CA PRO A 31 -6.86 -4.15 -9.30
C PRO A 31 -6.15 -2.85 -8.91
N LEU A 32 -5.36 -2.82 -7.83
CA LEU A 32 -4.59 -1.63 -7.43
C LEU A 32 -3.43 -1.29 -8.38
N PHE A 33 -3.03 -2.23 -9.24
CA PHE A 33 -1.85 -2.09 -10.09
C PHE A 33 -2.19 -2.29 -11.57
N PRO A 34 -3.13 -1.51 -12.14
CA PRO A 34 -3.60 -1.71 -13.51
C PRO A 34 -2.50 -1.41 -14.54
N LYS A 35 -1.58 -0.49 -14.21
CA LYS A 35 -0.48 -0.07 -15.09
C LYS A 35 0.88 -0.45 -14.50
N ARG A 36 1.39 -1.63 -14.87
CA ARG A 36 2.74 -2.09 -14.48
C ARG A 36 3.90 -1.17 -14.89
N LYS A 37 3.64 -0.15 -15.72
CA LYS A 37 4.63 0.81 -16.21
C LYS A 37 4.86 1.99 -15.27
N GLU A 38 3.95 2.24 -14.33
CA GLU A 38 4.11 3.35 -13.38
C GLU A 38 4.95 2.92 -12.18
N SER A 39 6.03 3.66 -11.94
CA SER A 39 6.91 3.45 -10.79
C SER A 39 6.18 3.84 -9.50
N LEU A 40 6.20 2.95 -8.51
CA LEU A 40 5.71 3.26 -7.18
C LEU A 40 6.61 4.31 -6.51
N GLN A 41 5.98 5.16 -5.70
CA GLN A 41 6.67 6.02 -4.75
C GLN A 41 6.46 5.44 -3.36
N ALA A 42 7.42 5.66 -2.46
CA ALA A 42 7.30 5.30 -1.07
C ALA A 42 7.45 6.55 -0.20
N VAL A 43 6.60 6.67 0.82
CA VAL A 43 6.78 7.58 1.94
C VAL A 43 7.08 6.72 3.16
N GLU A 44 8.34 6.74 3.59
CA GLU A 44 8.81 5.98 4.74
C GLU A 44 8.77 6.83 6.00
N TYR A 45 8.29 6.23 7.09
CA TYR A 45 8.22 6.84 8.40
C TYR A 45 8.61 5.83 9.47
N THR A 46 9.32 6.30 10.50
CA THR A 46 9.74 5.45 11.61
C THR A 46 8.69 5.52 12.70
N THR A 47 8.12 4.37 13.05
CA THR A 47 7.24 4.21 14.21
C THR A 47 8.02 3.57 15.36
N GLY A 48 7.44 3.56 16.57
CA GLY A 48 8.02 2.81 17.69
C GLY A 48 8.16 1.30 17.46
N LYS A 49 7.51 0.76 16.41
CA LYS A 49 7.57 -0.65 16.01
C LYS A 49 8.55 -0.92 14.87
N GLY A 50 9.17 0.12 14.31
CA GLY A 50 10.08 0.05 13.17
C GLY A 50 9.64 0.88 11.96
N PRO A 51 10.34 0.74 10.82
CA PRO A 51 10.03 1.49 9.61
C PRO A 51 8.74 0.99 8.97
N GLU A 52 7.85 1.92 8.65
CA GLU A 52 6.64 1.69 7.87
C GLU A 52 6.69 2.51 6.58
N ARG A 53 5.96 2.07 5.56
CA ARG A 53 5.96 2.72 4.24
C ARG A 53 4.55 2.85 3.69
N VAL A 54 4.17 4.04 3.27
CA VAL A 54 3.03 4.23 2.37
C VAL A 54 3.52 4.14 0.93
N LEU A 55 2.95 3.22 0.16
CA LEU A 55 3.19 3.10 -1.27
C LEU A 55 2.18 3.94 -2.03
N LEU A 56 2.66 4.73 -2.98
CA LEU A 56 1.84 5.56 -3.86
C LEU A 56 2.01 5.17 -5.32
N LEU A 57 0.90 5.14 -6.04
CA LEU A 57 0.84 4.96 -7.49
C LEU A 57 0.29 6.25 -8.11
N GLY A 58 1.00 6.85 -9.07
CA GLY A 58 0.61 8.16 -9.63
C GLY A 58 0.46 9.26 -8.58
N GLY A 59 1.19 9.16 -7.45
CA GLY A 59 1.08 10.10 -6.32
C GLY A 59 -0.12 9.88 -5.39
N LYS A 60 -0.96 8.86 -5.66
CA LYS A 60 -2.09 8.48 -4.80
C LYS A 60 -1.72 7.32 -3.88
N PRO A 61 -2.06 7.35 -2.58
CA PRO A 61 -1.74 6.27 -1.66
C PRO A 61 -2.56 5.02 -1.99
N VAL A 62 -1.90 3.88 -2.15
CA VAL A 62 -2.53 2.60 -2.52
C VAL A 62 -2.38 1.55 -1.43
N LEU A 63 -1.23 1.49 -0.75
CA LEU A 63 -0.95 0.50 0.29
C LEU A 63 -0.14 1.10 1.45
N VAL A 64 -0.30 0.51 2.62
CA VAL A 64 0.59 0.65 3.78
C VAL A 64 1.33 -0.67 3.98
N GLN A 65 2.65 -0.62 4.07
CA GLN A 65 3.48 -1.72 4.56
C GLN A 65 3.89 -1.39 5.99
N LYS A 66 3.40 -2.18 6.95
CA LYS A 66 3.76 -2.04 8.36
C LYS A 66 5.11 -2.68 8.67
N ALA A 67 5.70 -2.27 9.78
CA ALA A 67 6.96 -2.84 10.28
C ALA A 67 6.83 -4.34 10.60
N THR A 68 5.61 -4.80 10.90
CA THR A 68 5.26 -6.22 11.10
C THR A 68 5.29 -7.06 9.81
N GLY A 69 5.46 -6.43 8.64
CA GLY A 69 5.36 -7.08 7.33
C GLY A 69 3.93 -7.22 6.82
N GLU A 70 2.93 -6.74 7.57
CA GLU A 70 1.54 -6.64 7.12
C GLU A 70 1.41 -5.59 6.02
N VAL A 71 0.56 -5.88 5.02
CA VAL A 71 0.28 -4.98 3.90
C VAL A 71 -1.21 -4.73 3.85
N ILE A 72 -1.58 -3.45 3.93
CA ILE A 72 -2.97 -3.03 4.08
C ILE A 72 -3.31 -2.05 2.95
N PRO A 73 -4.39 -2.28 2.19
CA PRO A 73 -4.83 -1.33 1.18
C PRO A 73 -5.44 -0.07 1.79
N PHE A 74 -5.18 1.07 1.15
CA PHE A 74 -5.82 2.33 1.54
C PHE A 74 -7.31 2.30 1.17
N ILE A 75 -8.17 2.75 2.08
CA ILE A 75 -9.63 2.73 1.87
C ILE A 75 -10.06 3.51 0.61
N GLY A 76 -9.37 4.60 0.29
CA GLY A 76 -9.60 5.37 -0.93
C GLY A 76 -9.35 4.55 -2.20
N ALA A 77 -8.32 3.70 -2.20
CA ALA A 77 -7.98 2.83 -3.31
C ALA A 77 -8.91 1.61 -3.40
N VAL A 78 -9.40 1.10 -2.27
CA VAL A 78 -10.42 0.04 -2.22
C VAL A 78 -11.72 0.50 -2.88
N ARG A 79 -12.16 1.74 -2.60
CA ARG A 79 -13.41 2.29 -3.13
C ARG A 79 -13.36 2.54 -4.64
N THR A 80 -12.21 2.92 -5.20
CA THR A 80 -12.08 3.24 -6.62
C THR A 80 -11.78 2.04 -7.50
N GLU A 81 -10.99 1.08 -7.00
CA GLU A 81 -10.44 -0.01 -7.84
C GLU A 81 -11.22 -1.34 -7.72
N GLY A 82 -12.34 -1.38 -7.00
CA GLY A 82 -13.21 -2.57 -6.95
C GLY A 82 -12.54 -3.80 -6.33
N LEU A 83 -11.70 -3.60 -5.31
CA LEU A 83 -11.01 -4.69 -4.62
C LEU A 83 -12.01 -5.67 -3.99
N ARG A 84 -11.83 -6.97 -4.25
CA ARG A 84 -12.61 -8.05 -3.63
C ARG A 84 -12.05 -8.41 -2.26
N LEU A 85 -12.19 -7.50 -1.30
CA LEU A 85 -11.82 -7.75 0.10
C LEU A 85 -12.98 -8.40 0.84
N LYS A 86 -12.67 -9.22 1.85
CA LYS A 86 -13.67 -9.74 2.78
C LYS A 86 -14.26 -8.57 3.57
N THR A 87 -15.53 -8.26 3.33
CA THR A 87 -16.24 -7.18 4.01
C THR A 87 -16.90 -7.68 5.29
N VAL A 88 -16.82 -6.89 6.35
CA VAL A 88 -17.57 -7.10 7.59
C VAL A 88 -18.58 -5.95 7.70
N VAL A 89 -19.86 -6.29 7.82
CA VAL A 89 -20.92 -5.32 8.08
C VAL A 89 -20.95 -5.05 9.57
N VAL A 90 -20.85 -3.78 9.96
CA VAL A 90 -20.86 -3.32 11.36
C VAL A 90 -22.07 -2.42 11.59
N ASP A 91 -22.58 -2.41 12.83
CA ASP A 91 -23.66 -1.52 13.24
C ASP A 91 -23.15 -0.07 13.37
N SER A 92 -24.06 0.89 13.29
CA SER A 92 -23.81 2.33 13.34
C SER A 92 -23.06 2.76 14.60
N GLY A 93 -23.25 2.06 15.73
CA GLY A 93 -22.53 2.32 16.98
C GLY A 93 -21.05 1.87 16.97
N ALA A 94 -20.59 1.17 15.94
CA ALA A 94 -19.23 0.64 15.83
C ALA A 94 -18.37 1.36 14.76
N VAL A 95 -18.93 2.33 14.03
CA VAL A 95 -18.27 3.11 12.96
C VAL A 95 -17.43 4.24 13.52
#